data_AF-A0A916HEQ3-F1
#
_entry.id   AF-A0A916HEQ3-F1
#
_cell.length_a   1.000
_cell.length_b   1.000
_cell.length_c   1.000
_cell.angle_alpha   90.00
_cell.angle_beta   90.00
_cell.angle_gamma   90.00
#
_symmetry.space_group_name_H-M   'P 1'
#
loop_
_entity.id
_entity.type
_entity.pdbx_description
1 polymer ?
#
loop_
_entity_poly.entity_id
_entity_poly.type
_entity_poly.pdbx_seq_one_letter_code
_entity_poly.pdbx_strand_id
1 'polypeptide(L)'
;MKITILNGNPQLTAFDEYLTQLTTSLEAKGHHVTRLDLREMTLRYCVGCWGCWVKTPGECVNRDASLDMDRAVINSDFVLWASPLKMGFPTELLKRALDKHLPLIHPYMVVDQGEAHHMKRYARYPRVGLLLEKEADTDARDLQIVTDIHCRTALNFKTRLEFSMTTETPVEDLARRIVSPAQAPLPLPKRLTATSGATVTPPKRLTLFNGSPRGRKGNTPFFLREIANGFGGEGEIHHLVRIRETEQMVQAFADAECVIFGFPLYTDSMPGVVKRFIEALEPLAGRANNPPLGFVVQSGFPEGLHSRYVERYLEKLATRLNSPYLGTIVKGNGEGVRIMPEEANKSLFANLQAIGSSLAKNGNFDTTALSAIAHPEQYPFILGPVFKIFVRLPIAHSYFDGMLKKNGAFEKRFARPFAG
;
A
#
# COMPACT_ATOMS: atom_id res chain seq x y z
N MET A 1 -24.09 -18.40 -3.98
CA MET A 1 -22.81 -17.82 -4.45
C MET A 1 -21.68 -18.27 -3.53
N LYS A 2 -20.43 -18.25 -4.02
CA LYS A 2 -19.22 -18.49 -3.23
C LYS A 2 -18.71 -17.17 -2.66
N ILE A 3 -18.59 -17.08 -1.34
CA ILE A 3 -18.21 -15.86 -0.62
C ILE A 3 -16.97 -16.18 0.19
N THR A 4 -15.88 -15.43 -0.02
CA THR A 4 -14.71 -15.49 0.87
C THR A 4 -14.69 -14.28 1.79
N ILE A 5 -14.55 -14.48 3.09
CA ILE A 5 -14.34 -13.41 4.07
C ILE A 5 -12.89 -13.46 4.53
N LEU A 6 -12.14 -12.38 4.29
CA LEU A 6 -10.80 -12.20 4.87
C LEU A 6 -10.96 -11.43 6.18
N ASN A 7 -10.80 -12.13 7.31
CA ASN A 7 -10.93 -11.54 8.64
C ASN A 7 -9.56 -11.08 9.15
N GLY A 8 -9.33 -9.76 9.11
CA GLY A 8 -8.16 -9.08 9.62
C GLY A 8 -8.18 -8.77 11.11
N ASN A 9 -9.12 -9.29 11.90
CA ASN A 9 -9.15 -9.03 13.34
C ASN A 9 -7.98 -9.71 14.05
N PRO A 10 -7.10 -8.97 14.78
CA PRO A 10 -5.94 -9.55 15.42
C PRO A 10 -6.25 -10.33 16.70
N GLN A 11 -7.41 -10.10 17.32
CA GLN A 11 -7.80 -10.70 18.60
C GLN A 11 -9.26 -11.11 18.54
N LEU A 12 -9.69 -12.08 19.35
CA LEU A 12 -11.10 -12.46 19.42
C LEU A 12 -11.90 -11.37 20.16
N THR A 13 -12.81 -10.71 19.45
CA THR A 13 -13.66 -9.63 19.98
C THR A 13 -15.09 -9.72 19.44
N ALA A 14 -15.96 -8.75 19.79
CA ALA A 14 -17.30 -8.62 19.23
C ALA A 14 -17.32 -8.55 17.69
N PHE A 15 -16.21 -8.16 17.06
CA PHE A 15 -16.03 -8.21 15.62
C PHE A 15 -16.13 -9.64 15.06
N ASP A 16 -15.55 -10.63 15.75
CA ASP A 16 -15.65 -12.04 15.34
C ASP A 16 -17.07 -12.56 15.50
N GLU A 17 -17.79 -12.12 16.54
CA GLU A 17 -19.22 -12.43 16.73
C GLU A 17 -20.07 -11.87 15.59
N TYR A 18 -19.83 -10.61 15.19
CA TYR A 18 -20.48 -9.98 14.05
C TYR A 18 -20.26 -10.80 12.76
N LEU A 19 -19.01 -11.21 12.49
CA LEU A 19 -18.69 -12.02 11.32
C LEU A 19 -19.29 -13.43 11.39
N THR A 20 -19.43 -14.01 12.58
CA THR A 20 -20.11 -15.30 12.78
C THR A 20 -21.60 -15.16 12.46
N GLN A 21 -22.27 -14.13 12.97
CA GLN A 21 -23.67 -13.85 12.64
C GLN A 21 -23.87 -13.61 11.13
N LEU A 22 -22.96 -12.87 10.49
CA LEU A 22 -22.97 -12.65 9.05
C LEU A 22 -22.83 -13.96 8.27
N THR A 23 -21.90 -14.83 8.69
CA THR A 23 -21.68 -16.15 8.08
C THR A 23 -22.95 -16.98 8.16
N THR A 24 -23.54 -17.11 9.36
CA THR A 24 -24.80 -17.83 9.58
C THR A 24 -25.94 -17.27 8.72
N SER A 25 -26.09 -15.94 8.64
CA SER A 25 -27.14 -15.30 7.83
C SER A 25 -26.97 -15.59 6.33
N LEU A 26 -25.74 -15.56 5.82
CA LEU A 26 -25.43 -15.86 4.41
C LEU A 26 -25.64 -17.34 4.08
N GLU A 27 -25.23 -18.24 4.97
CA GLU A 27 -25.40 -19.69 4.80
C GLU A 27 -26.87 -20.11 4.88
N ALA A 28 -27.65 -19.52 5.80
CA ALA A 28 -29.10 -19.71 5.88
C ALA A 28 -29.83 -19.30 4.59
N LYS A 29 -29.25 -18.40 3.79
CA LYS A 29 -29.73 -17.97 2.46
C LYS A 29 -29.20 -18.85 1.31
N GLY A 30 -28.55 -19.98 1.63
CA GLY A 30 -28.06 -20.95 0.65
C GLY A 30 -26.76 -20.53 -0.04
N HIS A 31 -25.94 -19.69 0.59
CA HIS A 31 -24.61 -19.32 0.07
C HIS A 31 -23.50 -20.13 0.72
N HIS A 32 -22.40 -20.31 0.01
CA HIS A 32 -21.22 -20.99 0.53
C HIS A 32 -20.21 -19.96 1.01
N VAL A 33 -19.93 -19.94 2.31
CA VAL A 33 -19.02 -18.97 2.93
C VAL A 33 -17.72 -19.66 3.33
N THR A 34 -16.60 -19.10 2.89
CA THR A 34 -15.26 -19.47 3.36
C THR A 34 -14.71 -18.29 4.17
N ARG A 35 -14.70 -18.42 5.50
CA ARG A 35 -14.07 -17.43 6.38
C ARG A 35 -12.61 -17.81 6.62
N LEU A 36 -11.70 -16.90 6.31
CA LEU A 36 -10.28 -17.03 6.54
C LEU A 36 -9.85 -16.07 7.65
N ASP A 37 -9.60 -16.60 8.84
CA ASP A 37 -9.10 -15.85 9.99
C ASP A 37 -7.59 -15.63 9.85
N LEU A 38 -7.20 -14.43 9.39
CA LEU A 38 -5.83 -14.12 8.98
C LEU A 38 -4.80 -14.22 10.12
N ARG A 39 -5.26 -14.11 11.37
CA ARG A 39 -4.46 -14.29 12.59
C ARG A 39 -3.99 -15.74 12.79
N GLU A 40 -4.73 -16.72 12.26
CA GLU A 40 -4.46 -18.16 12.39
C GLU A 40 -3.70 -18.70 11.16
N MET A 41 -3.70 -17.95 10.06
CA MET A 41 -3.00 -18.35 8.85
C MET A 41 -1.49 -18.10 8.97
N THR A 42 -0.70 -19.09 8.56
CA THR A 42 0.76 -18.92 8.40
C THR A 42 1.03 -18.07 7.15
N LEU A 43 0.88 -16.75 7.26
CA LEU A 43 1.16 -15.78 6.20
C LEU A 43 2.44 -15.01 6.50
N ARG A 44 3.47 -15.16 5.67
CA ARG A 44 4.70 -14.37 5.77
C ARG A 44 4.50 -13.00 5.12
N TYR A 45 5.29 -12.00 5.51
CA TYR A 45 5.31 -10.73 4.78
C TYR A 45 5.75 -10.92 3.32
N CYS A 46 5.13 -10.17 2.41
CA CYS A 46 5.67 -10.07 1.06
C CYS A 46 6.99 -9.30 1.10
N VAL A 47 8.06 -9.90 0.58
CA VAL A 47 9.41 -9.30 0.56
C VAL A 47 9.71 -8.54 -0.74
N GLY A 48 8.71 -8.39 -1.61
CA GLY A 48 8.87 -7.73 -2.91
C GLY A 48 9.90 -8.39 -3.83
N CYS A 49 10.09 -9.71 -3.77
CA CYS A 49 11.07 -10.41 -4.61
C CYS A 49 10.64 -10.56 -6.07
N TRP A 50 9.37 -10.31 -6.39
CA TRP A 50 8.72 -10.58 -7.69
C TRP A 50 8.81 -12.03 -8.18
N GLY A 51 9.17 -12.98 -7.31
CA GLY A 51 9.25 -14.39 -7.66
C GLY A 51 7.92 -14.94 -8.20
N CYS A 52 6.79 -14.44 -7.68
CA CYS A 52 5.45 -14.80 -8.17
C CYS A 52 5.13 -14.31 -9.58
N TRP A 53 5.93 -13.40 -10.11
CA TRP A 53 5.81 -12.94 -11.49
C TRP A 53 6.83 -13.59 -12.39
N VAL A 54 8.08 -13.77 -11.94
CA VAL A 54 9.20 -14.12 -12.82
C VAL A 54 9.77 -15.53 -12.62
N LYS A 55 9.43 -16.23 -11.52
CA LYS A 55 9.89 -17.59 -11.22
C LYS A 55 8.75 -18.60 -11.25
N THR A 56 7.66 -18.28 -10.55
CA THR A 56 6.43 -19.08 -10.48
C THR A 56 5.24 -18.20 -10.88
N PRO A 57 5.08 -17.86 -12.18
CA PRO A 57 4.05 -16.91 -12.61
C PRO A 57 2.65 -17.28 -12.09
N GLY A 58 2.10 -16.43 -11.22
CA GLY A 58 0.78 -16.61 -10.61
C GLY A 58 0.77 -17.27 -9.23
N GLU A 59 1.91 -17.70 -8.69
CA GLU A 59 2.02 -18.34 -7.36
C GLU A 59 3.14 -17.71 -6.51
N CYS A 60 2.90 -17.53 -5.21
CA CYS A 60 3.95 -17.06 -4.30
C CYS A 60 5.10 -18.07 -4.17
N VAL A 61 6.35 -17.63 -4.37
CA VAL A 61 7.54 -18.49 -4.22
C VAL A 61 7.82 -18.93 -2.77
N ASN A 62 7.30 -18.21 -1.78
CA ASN A 62 7.54 -18.49 -0.36
C ASN A 62 6.68 -19.63 0.20
N ARG A 63 5.80 -20.23 -0.63
CA ARG A 63 4.93 -21.38 -0.32
C ARG A 63 4.41 -21.38 1.12
N ASP A 64 3.58 -20.40 1.42
CA ASP A 64 2.87 -20.28 2.69
C ASP A 64 1.35 -20.29 2.44
N ALA A 65 0.54 -20.02 3.48
CA ALA A 65 -0.92 -20.10 3.37
C ALA A 65 -1.53 -19.13 2.34
N SER A 66 -0.72 -18.24 1.73
CA SER A 66 -1.22 -17.34 0.70
C SER A 66 -1.66 -18.05 -0.57
N LEU A 67 -1.14 -19.25 -0.87
CA LEU A 67 -1.57 -20.01 -2.06
C LEU A 67 -3.04 -20.45 -1.95
N ASP A 68 -3.42 -20.96 -0.77
CA ASP A 68 -4.80 -21.39 -0.52
C ASP A 68 -5.74 -20.19 -0.39
N MET A 69 -5.28 -19.11 0.26
CA MET A 69 -6.01 -17.84 0.32
C MET A 69 -6.29 -17.27 -1.07
N ASP A 70 -5.26 -17.12 -1.91
CA ASP A 70 -5.39 -16.57 -3.26
C ASP A 70 -6.29 -17.46 -4.14
N ARG A 71 -6.24 -18.79 -3.95
CA ARG A 71 -7.13 -19.73 -4.62
C ARG A 71 -8.58 -19.53 -4.19
N ALA A 72 -8.86 -19.40 -2.89
CA ALA A 72 -10.22 -19.14 -2.41
C ALA A 72 -10.75 -17.80 -2.92
N VAL A 73 -9.92 -16.75 -2.85
CA VAL A 73 -10.24 -15.39 -3.29
C VAL A 73 -10.61 -15.34 -4.77
N ILE A 74 -9.77 -15.87 -5.66
CA ILE A 74 -10.02 -15.73 -7.11
C ILE A 74 -11.17 -16.60 -7.64
N ASN A 75 -11.49 -17.70 -6.93
CA ASN A 75 -12.59 -18.60 -7.27
C ASN A 75 -13.91 -18.25 -6.55
N SER A 76 -13.96 -17.13 -5.84
CA SER A 76 -15.19 -16.63 -5.22
C SER A 76 -15.98 -15.72 -6.16
N ASP A 77 -17.29 -15.64 -5.92
CA ASP A 77 -18.15 -14.63 -6.56
C ASP A 77 -18.02 -13.27 -5.84
N PHE A 78 -17.77 -13.30 -4.53
CA PHE A 78 -17.60 -12.12 -3.69
C PHE A 78 -16.49 -12.32 -2.64
N VAL A 79 -15.73 -11.27 -2.37
CA VAL A 79 -14.75 -11.23 -1.28
C VAL A 79 -15.06 -10.06 -0.35
N LEU A 80 -15.23 -10.34 0.93
CA LEU A 80 -15.33 -9.33 1.97
C LEU A 80 -13.95 -9.11 2.59
N TRP A 81 -13.41 -7.92 2.44
CA TRP A 81 -12.28 -7.47 3.25
C TRP A 81 -12.84 -6.95 4.58
N ALA A 82 -12.61 -7.67 5.67
CA ALA A 82 -13.14 -7.32 6.99
C ALA A 82 -11.98 -7.04 7.95
N SER A 83 -11.95 -5.88 8.59
CA SER A 83 -10.90 -5.55 9.56
C SER A 83 -11.35 -4.47 10.53
N PRO A 84 -10.99 -4.54 11.82
CA PRO A 84 -10.95 -3.33 12.63
C PRO A 84 -9.91 -2.35 12.08
N LEU A 85 -10.13 -1.07 12.35
CA LEU A 85 -9.11 -0.05 12.20
C LEU A 85 -8.13 -0.13 13.38
N LYS A 86 -6.86 0.11 13.08
CA LYS A 86 -5.82 0.32 14.08
C LYS A 86 -4.87 1.39 13.59
N MET A 87 -4.68 2.46 14.35
CA MET A 87 -3.97 3.65 13.89
C MET A 87 -4.54 4.19 12.56
N GLY A 88 -5.88 4.21 12.44
CA GLY A 88 -6.68 4.81 11.36
C GLY A 88 -6.64 4.11 10.01
N PHE A 89 -6.20 2.86 9.97
CA PHE A 89 -6.18 2.05 8.76
C PHE A 89 -6.44 0.58 9.11
N PRO A 90 -6.96 -0.25 8.19
CA PRO A 90 -7.10 -1.67 8.45
C PRO A 90 -5.83 -2.33 8.95
N THR A 91 -5.99 -3.38 9.74
CA THR A 91 -4.89 -3.97 10.49
C THR A 91 -3.77 -4.49 9.59
N GLU A 92 -2.61 -4.68 10.19
CA GLU A 92 -1.45 -5.33 9.59
C GLU A 92 -1.82 -6.68 8.98
N LEU A 93 -2.74 -7.44 9.60
CA LEU A 93 -3.15 -8.75 9.12
C LEU A 93 -3.84 -8.65 7.76
N LEU A 94 -4.85 -7.78 7.64
CA LEU A 94 -5.52 -7.56 6.36
C LEU A 94 -4.52 -6.98 5.35
N LYS A 95 -3.69 -6.03 5.76
CA LYS A 95 -2.72 -5.44 4.83
C LYS A 95 -1.70 -6.46 4.31
N ARG A 96 -1.22 -7.35 5.17
CA ARG A 96 -0.32 -8.46 4.80
C ARG A 96 -0.99 -9.44 3.84
N ALA A 97 -2.28 -9.72 4.01
CA ALA A 97 -3.05 -10.53 3.07
C ALA A 97 -3.20 -9.85 1.70
N LEU A 98 -3.53 -8.55 1.67
CA LEU A 98 -3.65 -7.79 0.42
C LEU A 98 -2.31 -7.73 -0.34
N ASP A 99 -1.18 -7.55 0.36
CA ASP A 99 0.16 -7.62 -0.23
C ASP A 99 0.44 -8.96 -0.92
N LYS A 100 -0.16 -10.03 -0.40
CA LYS A 100 0.00 -11.38 -0.90
C LYS A 100 -0.83 -11.68 -2.14
N HIS A 101 -1.81 -10.85 -2.50
CA HIS A 101 -2.58 -10.98 -3.74
C HIS A 101 -1.83 -10.54 -5.01
N LEU A 102 -0.58 -10.06 -4.90
CA LEU A 102 0.25 -9.71 -6.06
C LEU A 102 0.33 -10.78 -7.18
N PRO A 103 0.38 -12.09 -6.89
CA PRO A 103 0.34 -13.14 -7.91
C PRO A 103 -0.96 -13.15 -8.73
N LEU A 104 -2.05 -12.61 -8.19
CA LEU A 104 -3.36 -12.59 -8.86
C LEU A 104 -3.44 -11.58 -10.01
N ILE A 105 -2.40 -10.78 -10.24
CA ILE A 105 -2.28 -9.83 -11.35
C ILE A 105 -0.96 -10.03 -12.11
N HIS A 106 -0.83 -9.40 -13.28
CA HIS A 106 0.40 -9.45 -14.06
C HIS A 106 1.40 -8.36 -13.69
N PRO A 107 2.71 -8.61 -13.88
CA PRO A 107 3.73 -7.56 -13.81
C PRO A 107 3.55 -6.50 -14.91
N TYR A 108 2.94 -6.86 -16.04
CA TYR A 108 2.70 -5.97 -17.17
C TYR A 108 1.63 -4.92 -16.85
N MET A 109 1.72 -3.78 -17.52
CA MET A 109 0.84 -2.63 -17.31
C MET A 109 -0.10 -2.40 -18.48
N VAL A 110 -1.23 -1.77 -18.20
CA VAL A 110 -2.23 -1.26 -19.14
C VAL A 110 -2.63 0.14 -18.69
N VAL A 111 -3.28 0.89 -19.58
CA VAL A 111 -3.91 2.16 -19.21
C VAL A 111 -5.37 1.90 -18.85
N ASP A 112 -5.73 2.15 -17.59
CA ASP A 112 -7.12 2.12 -17.09
C ASP A 112 -7.42 3.45 -16.40
N GLN A 113 -8.58 4.04 -16.66
CA GLN A 113 -8.97 5.36 -16.12
C GLN A 113 -7.97 6.51 -16.41
N GLY A 114 -7.15 6.37 -17.46
CA GLY A 114 -6.13 7.35 -17.83
C GLY A 114 -4.83 7.23 -17.02
N GLU A 115 -4.65 6.14 -16.29
CA GLU A 115 -3.52 5.89 -15.38
C GLU A 115 -2.93 4.50 -15.63
N ALA A 116 -1.67 4.29 -15.28
CA ALA A 116 -1.01 3.00 -15.38
C ALA A 116 -1.53 2.04 -14.29
N HIS A 117 -2.00 0.87 -14.73
CA HIS A 117 -2.44 -0.19 -13.84
C HIS A 117 -1.93 -1.53 -14.32
N HIS A 118 -1.79 -2.51 -13.43
CA HIS A 118 -1.41 -3.86 -13.84
C HIS A 118 -2.44 -4.50 -14.79
N MET A 119 -2.02 -5.47 -15.59
CA MET A 119 -2.93 -6.24 -16.45
C MET A 119 -3.64 -7.36 -15.66
N LYS A 120 -4.85 -7.72 -16.08
CA LYS A 120 -5.59 -8.89 -15.58
C LYS A 120 -4.83 -10.19 -15.84
N ARG A 121 -4.73 -11.06 -14.83
CA ARG A 121 -4.26 -12.46 -14.97
C ARG A 121 -5.40 -13.40 -15.26
N TYR A 122 -6.51 -13.26 -14.55
CA TYR A 122 -7.68 -14.12 -14.67
C TYR A 122 -8.77 -13.47 -15.53
N ALA A 123 -9.65 -14.29 -16.10
CA ALA A 123 -10.76 -13.79 -16.92
C ALA A 123 -11.85 -13.12 -16.04
N ARG A 124 -12.05 -13.63 -14.83
CA ARG A 124 -13.01 -13.13 -13.84
C ARG A 124 -12.28 -12.83 -12.53
N TYR A 125 -12.79 -11.84 -11.81
CA TYR A 125 -12.37 -11.44 -10.47
C TYR A 125 -13.63 -11.30 -9.62
N PRO A 126 -13.56 -11.59 -8.30
CA PRO A 126 -14.71 -11.44 -7.42
C PRO A 126 -15.13 -9.97 -7.31
N ARG A 127 -16.43 -9.77 -7.00
CA ARG A 127 -16.91 -8.51 -6.43
C ARG A 127 -16.29 -8.32 -5.05
N VAL A 128 -16.02 -7.09 -4.62
CA VAL A 128 -15.38 -6.85 -3.32
C VAL A 128 -16.11 -5.81 -2.51
N GLY A 129 -16.20 -6.04 -1.20
CA GLY A 129 -16.70 -5.07 -0.21
C GLY A 129 -15.71 -4.91 0.93
N LEU A 130 -15.82 -3.79 1.65
CA LEU A 130 -15.02 -3.49 2.83
C LEU A 130 -15.92 -3.33 4.05
N LEU A 131 -15.60 -4.06 5.12
CA LEU A 131 -16.20 -3.94 6.44
C LEU A 131 -15.15 -3.48 7.45
N LEU A 132 -15.45 -2.40 8.17
CA LEU A 132 -14.56 -1.78 9.14
C LEU A 132 -15.16 -1.78 10.54
N GLU A 133 -14.35 -2.04 11.56
CA GLU A 133 -14.69 -1.66 12.94
C GLU A 133 -13.89 -0.41 13.31
N LYS A 134 -14.58 0.57 13.89
CA LYS A 134 -14.00 1.89 14.19
C LYS A 134 -13.19 1.84 15.47
N GLU A 135 -12.13 2.63 15.52
CA GLU A 135 -11.49 3.05 16.77
C GLU A 135 -12.32 4.15 17.43
N ALA A 136 -12.09 4.41 18.72
CA ALA A 136 -12.80 5.43 19.47
C ALA A 136 -12.65 6.85 18.87
N ASP A 137 -11.49 7.13 18.25
CA ASP A 137 -11.16 8.40 17.62
C ASP A 137 -11.44 8.42 16.10
N THR A 138 -12.03 7.36 15.52
CA THR A 138 -12.29 7.29 14.08
C THR A 138 -13.35 8.31 13.68
N ASP A 139 -12.99 9.19 12.75
CA ASP A 139 -13.92 10.16 12.16
C ASP A 139 -14.31 9.81 10.71
N ALA A 140 -15.20 10.63 10.12
CA ALA A 140 -15.64 10.45 8.74
C ALA A 140 -14.48 10.59 7.72
N ARG A 141 -13.43 11.34 8.06
CA ARG A 141 -12.27 11.53 7.20
C ARG A 141 -11.37 10.30 7.20
N ASP A 142 -11.18 9.63 8.35
CA ASP A 142 -10.51 8.31 8.40
C ASP A 142 -11.22 7.30 7.49
N LEU A 143 -12.55 7.17 7.63
CA LEU A 143 -13.34 6.26 6.81
C LEU A 143 -13.27 6.59 5.32
N GLN A 144 -13.28 7.88 4.95
CA GLN A 144 -13.13 8.30 3.56
C GLN A 144 -11.74 7.95 3.02
N ILE A 145 -10.67 8.24 3.75
CA ILE A 145 -9.29 7.93 3.32
C ILE A 145 -9.13 6.42 3.09
N VAL A 146 -9.61 5.61 4.04
CA VAL A 146 -9.56 4.15 3.92
C VAL A 146 -10.36 3.68 2.71
N THR A 147 -11.57 4.22 2.51
CA THR A 147 -12.43 3.87 1.37
C THR A 147 -11.77 4.24 0.04
N ASP A 148 -11.22 5.44 -0.09
CA ASP A 148 -10.56 5.92 -1.30
C ASP A 148 -9.37 5.02 -1.66
N ILE A 149 -8.53 4.67 -0.68
CA ILE A 149 -7.41 3.74 -0.86
C ILE A 149 -7.91 2.37 -1.31
N HIS A 150 -8.96 1.82 -0.70
CA HIS A 150 -9.47 0.49 -1.09
C HIS A 150 -10.21 0.48 -2.43
N CYS A 151 -10.80 1.60 -2.87
CA CYS A 151 -11.27 1.77 -4.24
C CYS A 151 -10.11 1.66 -5.24
N ARG A 152 -8.95 2.26 -4.94
CA ARG A 152 -7.72 2.14 -5.74
C ARG A 152 -7.18 0.70 -5.72
N THR A 153 -7.12 0.08 -4.55
CA THR A 153 -6.74 -1.34 -4.40
C THR A 153 -7.64 -2.26 -5.21
N ALA A 154 -8.97 -2.07 -5.16
CA ALA A 154 -9.93 -2.86 -5.93
C ALA A 154 -9.74 -2.69 -7.45
N LEU A 155 -9.49 -1.47 -7.92
CA LEU A 155 -9.14 -1.19 -9.31
C LEU A 155 -7.85 -1.92 -9.73
N ASN A 156 -6.81 -1.89 -8.89
CA ASN A 156 -5.59 -2.65 -9.12
C ASN A 156 -5.76 -4.16 -8.98
N PHE A 157 -6.73 -4.62 -8.18
CA PHE A 157 -7.20 -6.00 -8.10
C PHE A 157 -8.18 -6.37 -9.23
N LYS A 158 -8.37 -5.49 -10.21
CA LYS A 158 -9.13 -5.71 -11.45
C LYS A 158 -10.64 -5.87 -11.27
N THR A 159 -11.16 -5.26 -10.21
CA THR A 159 -12.57 -5.20 -9.85
C THR A 159 -12.95 -3.76 -9.43
N ARG A 160 -14.07 -3.58 -8.72
CA ARG A 160 -14.48 -2.31 -8.10
C ARG A 160 -15.01 -2.60 -6.69
N LEU A 161 -14.76 -1.67 -5.77
CA LEU A 161 -15.28 -1.74 -4.42
C LEU A 161 -16.78 -1.41 -4.43
N GLU A 162 -17.62 -2.32 -3.99
CA GLU A 162 -19.08 -2.13 -4.03
C GLU A 162 -19.59 -1.29 -2.87
N PHE A 163 -19.01 -1.48 -1.70
CA PHE A 163 -19.34 -0.74 -0.49
C PHE A 163 -18.15 -0.69 0.46
N SER A 164 -18.21 0.29 1.36
CA SER A 164 -17.35 0.43 2.52
C SER A 164 -18.27 0.77 3.69
N MET A 165 -18.45 -0.19 4.61
CA MET A 165 -19.42 -0.11 5.69
C MET A 165 -18.74 -0.39 7.03
N THR A 166 -19.38 0.01 8.13
CA THR A 166 -18.88 -0.27 9.48
C THR A 166 -19.67 -1.39 10.15
N THR A 167 -19.14 -1.96 11.22
CA THR A 167 -19.84 -2.94 12.10
C THR A 167 -21.08 -2.37 12.79
N GLU A 168 -21.32 -1.05 12.72
CA GLU A 168 -22.60 -0.44 13.14
C GLU A 168 -23.73 -0.77 12.16
N THR A 169 -23.41 -1.22 10.95
CA THR A 169 -24.39 -1.69 9.98
C THR A 169 -25.01 -3.00 10.49
N PRO A 170 -26.34 -3.14 10.55
CA PRO A 170 -26.97 -4.41 10.89
C PRO A 170 -26.49 -5.55 9.98
N VAL A 171 -26.23 -6.72 10.55
CA VAL A 171 -25.74 -7.91 9.83
C VAL A 171 -26.61 -8.24 8.61
N GLU A 172 -27.94 -8.15 8.77
CA GLU A 172 -28.89 -8.42 7.69
C GLU A 172 -28.78 -7.45 6.51
N ASP A 173 -28.44 -6.18 6.76
CA ASP A 173 -28.24 -5.18 5.71
C ASP A 173 -26.93 -5.39 4.97
N LEU A 174 -25.87 -5.76 5.69
CA LEU A 174 -24.59 -6.14 5.08
C LEU A 174 -24.74 -7.41 4.24
N ALA A 175 -25.40 -8.45 4.78
CA ALA A 175 -25.70 -9.68 4.06
C ALA A 175 -26.49 -9.37 2.77
N ARG A 176 -27.51 -8.49 2.84
CA ARG A 176 -28.27 -8.05 1.66
C ARG A 176 -27.38 -7.37 0.62
N ARG A 177 -26.43 -6.52 1.03
CA ARG A 177 -25.48 -5.86 0.12
C ARG A 177 -24.55 -6.85 -0.57
N ILE A 178 -24.10 -7.89 0.14
CA ILE A 178 -23.23 -8.92 -0.44
C ILE A 178 -23.97 -9.70 -1.52
N VAL A 179 -25.22 -10.11 -1.26
CA VAL A 179 -25.96 -11.03 -2.14
C VAL A 179 -26.70 -10.32 -3.28
N SER A 180 -27.09 -9.07 -3.07
CA SER A 180 -27.79 -8.23 -4.04
C SER A 180 -26.88 -7.08 -4.50
N PRO A 181 -26.12 -7.26 -5.60
CA PRO A 181 -25.23 -6.21 -6.11
C PRO A 181 -25.98 -4.90 -6.32
N ALA A 182 -25.35 -3.80 -5.91
CA ALA A 182 -25.83 -2.47 -6.26
C ALA A 182 -25.83 -2.27 -7.78
N GLN A 183 -26.67 -1.35 -8.28
CA GLN A 183 -26.72 -1.01 -9.71
C GLN A 183 -25.36 -0.53 -10.23
N ALA A 184 -24.58 0.13 -9.37
CA ALA A 184 -23.20 0.52 -9.64
C ALA A 184 -22.34 0.37 -8.37
N PRO A 185 -21.03 0.04 -8.51
CA PRO A 185 -20.09 0.06 -7.40
C PRO A 185 -19.81 1.50 -6.93
N LEU A 186 -19.04 1.66 -5.85
CA LEU A 186 -18.59 2.98 -5.41
C LEU A 186 -17.82 3.69 -6.53
N PRO A 187 -18.04 5.00 -6.71
CA PRO A 187 -17.27 5.78 -7.67
C PRO A 187 -15.80 5.77 -7.28
N LEU A 188 -14.92 5.82 -8.29
CA LEU A 188 -13.51 6.04 -8.03
C LEU A 188 -13.31 7.41 -7.36
N PRO A 189 -12.39 7.49 -6.39
CA PRO A 189 -12.17 8.74 -5.68
C PRO A 189 -11.64 9.80 -6.63
N LYS A 190 -11.98 11.06 -6.34
CA LYS A 190 -11.46 12.20 -7.10
C LYS A 190 -9.92 12.19 -7.05
N ARG A 191 -9.29 12.75 -8.08
CA ARG A 191 -7.85 12.96 -8.09
C ARG A 191 -7.48 13.94 -6.98
N LEU A 192 -6.47 13.60 -6.21
CA LEU A 192 -6.01 14.37 -5.06
C LEU A 192 -4.73 15.14 -5.44
N THR A 193 -4.60 16.35 -4.91
CA THR A 193 -3.39 17.16 -5.03
C THR A 193 -2.36 16.78 -3.97
N ALA A 194 -1.19 17.41 -3.96
CA ALA A 194 -0.27 17.33 -2.83
C ALA A 194 -0.91 17.89 -1.53
N THR A 195 -0.49 17.36 -0.39
CA THR A 195 -0.73 17.96 0.94
C THR A 195 0.29 19.05 1.24
N SER A 196 0.04 19.84 2.29
CA SER A 196 0.95 20.87 2.77
C SER A 196 1.62 20.42 4.07
N GLY A 197 2.93 20.62 4.15
CA GLY A 197 3.71 20.37 5.37
C GLY A 197 3.77 21.59 6.30
N ALA A 198 4.02 21.35 7.57
CA ALA A 198 4.32 22.35 8.58
C ALA A 198 5.79 22.82 8.47
N THR A 199 6.06 23.98 9.06
CA THR A 199 7.42 24.44 9.37
C THR A 199 7.67 24.27 10.86
N VAL A 200 8.81 23.67 11.21
CA VAL A 200 9.23 23.44 12.60
C VAL A 200 10.53 24.18 12.88
N THR A 201 10.96 24.20 14.14
CA THR A 201 12.33 24.61 14.46
C THR A 201 13.31 23.69 13.73
N PRO A 202 14.31 24.22 12.99
CA PRO A 202 15.24 23.40 12.24
C PRO A 202 15.89 22.32 13.12
N PRO A 203 15.68 21.03 12.83
CA PRO A 203 16.22 19.95 13.64
C PRO A 203 17.73 19.83 13.40
N LYS A 204 18.43 19.23 14.36
CA LYS A 204 19.88 18.97 14.30
C LYS A 204 20.20 17.52 13.94
N ARG A 205 19.26 16.60 14.11
CA ARG A 205 19.43 15.16 13.84
C ARG A 205 18.22 14.55 13.18
N LEU A 206 18.46 13.61 12.27
CA LEU A 206 17.43 12.80 11.63
C LEU A 206 17.52 11.35 12.10
N THR A 207 16.36 10.77 12.41
CA THR A 207 16.18 9.32 12.55
C THR A 207 15.42 8.82 11.32
N LEU A 208 16.01 7.85 10.60
CA LEU A 208 15.49 7.41 9.30
C LEU A 208 14.88 6.02 9.42
N PHE A 209 13.65 5.82 8.91
CA PHE A 209 13.01 4.51 8.87
C PHE A 209 12.83 4.03 7.43
N ASN A 210 13.45 2.90 7.11
CA ASN A 210 13.30 2.20 5.84
C ASN A 210 12.22 1.13 5.95
N GLY A 211 11.05 1.42 5.38
CA GLY A 211 9.92 0.51 5.25
C GLY A 211 9.92 -0.36 3.99
N SER A 212 11.00 -0.40 3.20
CA SER A 212 11.08 -1.31 2.07
C SER A 212 11.10 -2.78 2.53
N PRO A 213 10.21 -3.65 2.02
CA PRO A 213 10.26 -5.08 2.31
C PRO A 213 11.54 -5.78 1.80
N ARG A 214 12.30 -5.11 0.93
CA ARG A 214 13.62 -5.55 0.44
C ARG A 214 14.77 -5.13 1.36
N GLY A 215 14.48 -4.44 2.48
CA GLY A 215 15.47 -3.91 3.40
C GLY A 215 16.51 -3.04 2.69
N ARG A 216 17.79 -3.31 2.96
CA ARG A 216 18.94 -2.60 2.37
C ARG A 216 19.02 -2.70 0.84
N LYS A 217 18.41 -3.72 0.24
CA LYS A 217 18.43 -3.94 -1.22
C LYS A 217 17.27 -3.25 -1.95
N GLY A 218 16.39 -2.56 -1.23
CA GLY A 218 15.29 -1.77 -1.79
C GLY A 218 15.73 -0.41 -2.33
N ASN A 219 14.80 0.32 -2.94
CA ASN A 219 15.07 1.66 -3.48
C ASN A 219 14.98 2.74 -2.39
N THR A 220 14.10 2.57 -1.40
CA THR A 220 13.88 3.52 -0.30
C THR A 220 15.17 3.98 0.41
N PRO A 221 16.16 3.11 0.71
CA PRO A 221 17.45 3.56 1.25
C PRO A 221 18.19 4.60 0.42
N PHE A 222 18.05 4.61 -0.91
CA PHE A 222 18.67 5.66 -1.75
C PHE A 222 18.03 7.02 -1.48
N PHE A 223 16.69 7.07 -1.45
CA PHE A 223 15.97 8.30 -1.15
C PHE A 223 16.32 8.86 0.23
N LEU A 224 16.33 8.00 1.24
CA LEU A 224 16.67 8.38 2.62
C LEU A 224 18.11 8.90 2.73
N ARG A 225 19.06 8.27 2.03
CA ARG A 225 20.47 8.70 2.01
C ARG A 225 20.64 10.06 1.34
N GLU A 226 19.99 10.30 0.20
CA GLU A 226 20.10 11.61 -0.47
C GLU A 226 19.50 12.75 0.36
N ILE A 227 18.40 12.49 1.09
CA ILE A 227 17.85 13.46 2.04
C ILE A 227 18.85 13.73 3.17
N ALA A 228 19.45 12.67 3.75
CA ALA A 228 20.44 12.81 4.82
C ALA A 228 21.70 13.56 4.34
N ASN A 229 22.19 13.27 3.13
CA ASN A 229 23.30 13.95 2.49
C ASN A 229 23.03 15.47 2.38
N GLY A 230 21.83 15.84 1.91
CA GLY A 230 21.42 17.24 1.82
C GLY A 230 21.23 17.92 3.18
N PHE A 231 20.82 17.16 4.19
CA PHE A 231 20.64 17.64 5.56
C PHE A 231 21.98 17.98 6.26
N GLY A 232 23.07 17.31 5.87
CA GLY A 232 24.43 17.61 6.36
C GLY A 232 25.20 16.42 6.96
N GLY A 233 24.77 15.17 6.73
CA GLY A 233 25.51 13.99 7.17
C GLY A 233 24.68 12.70 7.24
N GLU A 234 25.31 11.59 7.62
CA GLU A 234 24.62 10.29 7.74
C GLU A 234 23.64 10.28 8.93
N GLY A 235 22.38 9.94 8.67
CA GLY A 235 21.41 9.58 9.70
C GLY A 235 21.34 8.06 9.87
N GLU A 236 21.13 7.57 11.10
CA GLU A 236 20.91 6.15 11.34
C GLU A 236 19.64 5.68 10.62
N ILE A 237 19.76 4.62 9.80
CA ILE A 237 18.62 4.03 9.08
C ILE A 237 18.18 2.73 9.77
N HIS A 238 17.04 2.78 10.46
CA HIS A 238 16.35 1.62 10.98
C HIS A 238 15.60 0.90 9.86
N HIS A 239 15.77 -0.42 9.72
CA HIS A 239 15.13 -1.20 8.66
C HIS A 239 13.95 -1.99 9.20
N LEU A 240 12.73 -1.55 8.91
CA LEU A 240 11.50 -2.15 9.46
C LEU A 240 11.30 -3.63 9.09
N VAL A 241 11.95 -4.11 8.03
CA VAL A 241 11.97 -5.53 7.67
C VAL A 241 12.54 -6.43 8.79
N ARG A 242 13.31 -5.87 9.72
CA ARG A 242 13.83 -6.57 10.90
C ARG A 242 12.80 -6.56 12.02
N ILE A 243 11.72 -7.32 11.82
CA ILE A 243 10.55 -7.37 12.72
C ILE A 243 10.84 -7.73 14.18
N ARG A 244 12.00 -8.31 14.49
CA ARG A 244 12.44 -8.61 15.86
C ARG A 244 12.97 -7.38 16.60
N GLU A 245 13.32 -6.32 15.87
CA GLU A 245 13.84 -5.06 16.40
C GLU A 245 12.72 -4.01 16.54
N THR A 246 11.44 -4.38 16.38
CA THR A 246 10.32 -3.42 16.38
C THR A 246 10.25 -2.59 17.67
N GLU A 247 10.42 -3.19 18.85
CA GLU A 247 10.41 -2.44 20.12
C GLU A 247 11.55 -1.42 20.20
N GLN A 248 12.76 -1.81 19.80
CA GLN A 248 13.90 -0.89 19.71
C GLN A 248 13.61 0.26 18.73
N MET A 249 12.95 -0.02 17.60
CA MET A 249 12.59 0.99 16.61
C MET A 249 11.49 1.94 17.11
N VAL A 250 10.55 1.46 17.94
CA VAL A 250 9.55 2.31 18.61
C VAL A 250 10.25 3.25 19.59
N GLN A 251 11.23 2.74 20.35
CA GLN A 251 12.04 3.57 21.23
C GLN A 251 12.86 4.62 20.44
N ALA A 252 13.49 4.21 19.34
CA ALA A 252 14.22 5.11 18.46
C ALA A 252 13.32 6.21 17.86
N PHE A 253 12.05 5.91 17.56
CA PHE A 253 11.06 6.91 17.17
C PHE A 253 10.73 7.85 18.33
N ALA A 254 10.50 7.30 19.53
CA ALA A 254 10.14 8.06 20.71
C ALA A 254 11.23 9.06 21.17
N ASP A 255 12.50 8.74 20.90
CA ASP A 255 13.68 9.54 21.26
C ASP A 255 14.18 10.44 20.11
N ALA A 256 13.58 10.32 18.91
CA ALA A 256 14.02 11.06 17.74
C ALA A 256 13.75 12.57 17.88
N GLU A 257 14.63 13.37 17.27
CA GLU A 257 14.43 14.82 17.15
C GLU A 257 13.60 15.18 15.90
N CYS A 258 13.79 14.44 14.81
CA CYS A 258 13.03 14.53 13.58
C CYS A 258 13.09 13.20 12.85
N VAL A 259 11.97 12.76 12.28
CA VAL A 259 11.87 11.46 11.62
C VAL A 259 11.61 11.63 10.13
N ILE A 260 12.36 10.90 9.30
CA ILE A 260 12.02 10.67 7.89
C ILE A 260 11.70 9.20 7.69
N PHE A 261 10.46 8.93 7.30
CA PHE A 261 9.92 7.58 7.15
C PHE A 261 9.64 7.28 5.68
N GLY A 262 10.44 6.41 5.07
CA GLY A 262 10.27 6.03 3.66
C GLY A 262 9.74 4.62 3.45
N PHE A 263 8.94 4.40 2.40
CA PHE A 263 8.54 3.07 1.94
C PHE A 263 8.06 3.06 0.47
N PRO A 264 8.05 1.89 -0.22
CA PRO A 264 7.38 1.76 -1.51
C PRO A 264 5.86 1.79 -1.36
N LEU A 265 5.13 2.40 -2.30
CA LEU A 265 3.71 2.14 -2.49
C LEU A 265 3.52 0.65 -2.79
N TYR A 266 2.71 -0.01 -1.98
CA TYR A 266 2.51 -1.45 -1.99
C TYR A 266 1.02 -1.74 -1.87
N THR A 267 0.43 -2.28 -2.94
CA THR A 267 -1.04 -2.44 -3.09
C THR A 267 -1.79 -1.17 -2.66
N ASP A 268 -1.43 -0.06 -3.30
CA ASP A 268 -2.00 1.28 -3.13
C ASP A 268 -1.86 1.94 -1.75
N SER A 269 -1.12 1.35 -0.80
CA SER A 269 -0.72 2.00 0.45
C SER A 269 0.66 1.56 0.96
N MET A 270 0.84 1.38 2.28
CA MET A 270 2.10 0.98 2.90
C MET A 270 2.27 -0.56 2.90
N PRO A 271 3.48 -1.12 2.81
CA PRO A 271 3.68 -2.57 3.00
C PRO A 271 3.19 -3.06 4.37
N GLY A 272 2.77 -4.31 4.49
CA GLY A 272 2.31 -4.89 5.75
C GLY A 272 3.34 -4.76 6.88
N VAL A 273 4.64 -4.86 6.58
CA VAL A 273 5.70 -4.66 7.58
C VAL A 273 5.79 -3.21 8.09
N VAL A 274 5.41 -2.24 7.25
CA VAL A 274 5.29 -0.84 7.64
C VAL A 274 4.06 -0.65 8.50
N LYS A 275 2.93 -1.27 8.13
CA LYS A 275 1.72 -1.24 8.96
C LYS A 275 1.96 -1.85 10.35
N ARG A 276 2.69 -2.96 10.44
CA ARG A 276 3.14 -3.55 11.72
C ARG A 276 3.83 -2.53 12.62
N PHE A 277 4.79 -1.78 12.07
CA PHE A 277 5.52 -0.77 12.82
C PHE A 277 4.60 0.39 13.23
N ILE A 278 3.74 0.87 12.33
CA ILE A 278 2.78 1.92 12.65
C ILE A 278 1.84 1.50 13.79
N GLU A 279 1.36 0.27 13.81
CA GLU A 279 0.57 -0.27 14.92
C GLU A 279 1.35 -0.32 16.23
N ALA A 280 2.65 -0.61 16.16
CA ALA A 280 3.51 -0.62 17.35
C ALA A 280 3.78 0.78 17.91
N LEU A 281 3.47 1.85 17.16
CA LEU A 281 3.52 3.24 17.65
C LEU A 281 2.24 3.65 18.41
N GLU A 282 1.23 2.78 18.51
CA GLU A 282 -0.02 3.07 19.23
C GLU A 282 0.19 3.62 20.66
N PRO A 283 1.13 3.12 21.48
CA PRO A 283 1.41 3.71 22.81
C PRO A 283 1.91 5.16 22.78
N LEU A 284 2.37 5.64 21.63
CA LEU A 284 2.84 7.01 21.43
C LEU A 284 1.75 7.92 20.83
N ALA A 285 0.57 7.41 20.50
CA ALA A 285 -0.53 8.23 19.99
C ALA A 285 -0.88 9.37 20.97
N GLY A 286 -1.07 10.58 20.44
CA GLY A 286 -1.36 11.78 21.24
C GLY A 286 -0.21 12.31 22.11
N ARG A 287 0.96 11.64 22.19
CA ARG A 287 2.08 12.08 23.03
C ARG A 287 2.57 13.48 22.60
N ALA A 288 2.65 14.41 23.56
CA ALA A 288 2.94 15.83 23.32
C ALA A 288 4.29 16.11 22.61
N ASN A 289 5.29 15.25 22.85
CA ASN A 289 6.67 15.47 22.40
C ASN A 289 7.11 14.45 21.35
N ASN A 290 6.20 13.95 20.51
CA ASN A 290 6.61 13.12 19.38
C ASN A 290 7.32 13.95 18.31
N PRO A 291 8.29 13.36 17.59
CA PRO A 291 9.10 14.09 16.61
C PRO A 291 8.26 14.60 15.43
N PRO A 292 8.65 15.71 14.79
CA PRO A 292 8.21 16.04 13.44
C PRO A 292 8.43 14.86 12.49
N LEU A 293 7.46 14.63 11.61
CA LEU A 293 7.38 13.44 10.78
C LEU A 293 7.27 13.81 9.31
N GLY A 294 8.29 13.46 8.53
CA GLY A 294 8.31 13.56 7.08
C GLY A 294 8.29 12.17 6.44
N PHE A 295 7.70 12.07 5.25
CA PHE A 295 7.53 10.77 4.59
C PHE A 295 8.14 10.73 3.19
N VAL A 296 8.52 9.52 2.76
CA VAL A 296 8.89 9.22 1.37
C VAL A 296 8.04 8.06 0.87
N VAL A 297 7.26 8.29 -0.19
CA VAL A 297 6.49 7.24 -0.87
C VAL A 297 6.91 7.18 -2.32
N GLN A 298 7.55 6.07 -2.70
CA GLN A 298 7.94 5.81 -4.08
C GLN A 298 7.14 4.63 -4.66
N SER A 299 6.71 4.69 -5.92
CA SER A 299 5.87 3.66 -6.52
C SER A 299 6.49 3.06 -7.78
N GLY A 300 6.09 1.82 -8.12
CA GLY A 300 6.45 1.21 -9.40
C GLY A 300 5.68 1.78 -10.59
N PHE A 301 4.56 2.47 -10.35
CA PHE A 301 3.80 3.17 -11.38
C PHE A 301 4.50 4.46 -11.77
N PRO A 302 4.46 4.87 -13.05
CA PRO A 302 5.14 6.07 -13.48
C PRO A 302 4.60 7.36 -12.86
N GLU A 303 3.32 7.40 -12.48
CA GLU A 303 2.65 8.58 -11.96
C GLU A 303 2.77 8.74 -10.43
N GLY A 304 2.97 9.98 -9.97
CA GLY A 304 2.89 10.36 -8.56
C GLY A 304 1.49 10.19 -7.94
N LEU A 305 0.43 10.37 -8.75
CA LEU A 305 -0.97 10.35 -8.30
C LEU A 305 -1.35 9.10 -7.49
N HIS A 306 -0.79 7.93 -7.80
CA HIS A 306 -1.09 6.70 -7.06
C HIS A 306 -0.77 6.81 -5.56
N SER A 307 0.22 7.62 -5.19
CA SER A 307 0.66 7.80 -3.80
C SER A 307 -0.08 8.93 -3.08
N ARG A 308 -0.84 9.78 -3.78
CA ARG A 308 -1.58 10.91 -3.17
C ARG A 308 -2.69 10.46 -2.22
N TYR A 309 -3.19 9.23 -2.40
CA TYR A 309 -4.19 8.63 -1.51
C TYR A 309 -3.58 8.19 -0.18
N VAL A 310 -2.45 7.45 -0.19
CA VAL A 310 -1.75 7.08 1.05
C VAL A 310 -1.15 8.30 1.75
N GLU A 311 -0.77 9.35 1.02
CA GLU A 311 -0.36 10.64 1.60
C GLU A 311 -1.41 11.21 2.57
N ARG A 312 -2.72 11.09 2.26
CA ARG A 312 -3.78 11.54 3.19
C ARG A 312 -3.81 10.74 4.47
N TYR A 313 -3.54 9.44 4.38
CA TYR A 313 -3.39 8.61 5.56
C TYR A 313 -2.17 9.03 6.39
N LEU A 314 -1.04 9.36 5.75
CA LEU A 314 0.18 9.76 6.44
C LEU A 314 0.05 11.11 7.15
N GLU A 315 -0.63 12.07 6.53
CA GLU A 315 -1.01 13.35 7.16
C GLU A 315 -1.87 13.10 8.42
N LYS A 316 -2.92 12.28 8.30
CA LYS A 316 -3.80 11.91 9.42
C LYS A 316 -3.09 11.10 10.51
N LEU A 317 -2.16 10.22 10.14
CA LEU A 317 -1.32 9.46 11.05
C LEU A 317 -0.42 10.39 11.88
N ALA A 318 0.20 11.39 11.25
CA ALA A 318 0.99 12.39 11.97
C ALA A 318 0.12 13.15 12.98
N THR A 319 -1.10 13.54 12.60
CA THR A 319 -2.08 14.14 13.54
C THR A 319 -2.39 13.20 14.71
N ARG A 320 -2.67 11.92 14.47
CA ARG A 320 -2.96 10.93 15.54
C ARG A 320 -1.78 10.75 16.49
N LEU A 321 -0.56 10.77 15.97
CA LEU A 321 0.67 10.75 16.77
C LEU A 321 0.98 12.09 17.43
N ASN A 322 0.16 13.13 17.24
CA ASN A 322 0.47 14.50 17.66
C ASN A 322 1.87 14.96 17.22
N SER A 323 2.26 14.56 16.00
CA SER A 323 3.55 14.86 15.38
C SER A 323 3.36 15.95 14.32
N PRO A 324 4.21 17.01 14.30
CA PRO A 324 4.19 17.97 13.20
C PRO A 324 4.44 17.28 11.85
N TYR A 325 3.50 17.37 10.93
CA TYR A 325 3.60 16.75 9.61
C TYR A 325 4.48 17.61 8.69
N LEU A 326 5.67 17.14 8.31
CA LEU A 326 6.60 17.88 7.43
C LEU A 326 6.21 17.82 5.95
N GLY A 327 5.35 16.87 5.57
CA GLY A 327 4.97 16.60 4.19
C GLY A 327 5.34 15.19 3.73
N THR A 328 4.93 14.85 2.52
CA THR A 328 5.24 13.57 1.86
C THR A 328 5.92 13.80 0.53
N ILE A 329 7.11 13.22 0.39
CA ILE A 329 7.88 13.15 -0.84
C ILE A 329 7.31 12.01 -1.69
N VAL A 330 6.64 12.35 -2.79
CA VAL A 330 5.99 11.39 -3.69
C VAL A 330 6.83 11.19 -4.94
N LYS A 331 7.11 9.94 -5.32
CA LYS A 331 7.85 9.62 -6.55
C LYS A 331 7.26 8.42 -7.30
N GLY A 332 6.69 8.65 -8.48
CA GLY A 332 6.42 7.57 -9.44
C GLY A 332 7.72 7.00 -10.03
N ASN A 333 7.68 5.84 -10.67
CA ASN A 333 8.83 5.16 -11.31
C ASN A 333 10.04 4.98 -10.37
N GLY A 334 9.79 4.71 -9.09
CA GLY A 334 10.84 4.53 -8.07
C GLY A 334 11.70 3.28 -8.29
N GLU A 335 11.20 2.27 -9.01
CA GLU A 335 12.02 1.11 -9.43
C GLU A 335 13.09 1.48 -10.46
N GLY A 336 12.85 2.51 -11.29
CA GLY A 336 13.82 3.00 -12.27
C GLY A 336 15.11 3.54 -11.64
N VAL A 337 15.04 4.06 -10.41
CA VAL A 337 16.18 4.70 -9.73
C VAL A 337 17.39 3.78 -9.62
N ARG A 338 17.19 2.47 -9.40
CA ARG A 338 18.28 1.49 -9.29
C ARG A 338 18.75 0.95 -10.65
N ILE A 339 17.89 1.01 -11.67
CA ILE A 339 18.16 0.43 -12.99
C ILE A 339 18.92 1.42 -13.86
N MET A 340 18.61 2.72 -13.69
CA MET A 340 19.18 3.79 -14.49
C MET A 340 20.59 4.18 -14.00
N PRO A 341 21.48 4.65 -14.90
CA PRO A 341 22.76 5.25 -14.53
C PRO A 341 22.61 6.43 -13.56
N GLU A 342 23.66 6.75 -12.82
CA GLU A 342 23.66 7.82 -11.82
C GLU A 342 23.31 9.19 -12.45
N GLU A 343 23.81 9.46 -13.65
CA GLU A 343 23.56 10.70 -14.39
C GLU A 343 22.06 10.91 -14.67
N ALA A 344 21.32 9.83 -14.92
CA ALA A 344 19.88 9.88 -15.16
C ALA A 344 19.08 10.18 -13.87
N ASN A 345 19.68 9.94 -12.70
CA ASN A 345 19.09 10.25 -11.39
C ASN A 345 19.57 11.58 -10.81
N LYS A 346 20.52 12.28 -11.45
CA LYS A 346 21.14 13.50 -10.91
C LYS A 346 20.14 14.57 -10.46
N SER A 347 19.10 14.82 -11.27
CA SER A 347 18.05 15.78 -10.92
C SER A 347 17.21 15.33 -9.72
N LEU A 348 16.88 14.04 -9.64
CA LEU A 348 16.17 13.48 -8.49
C LEU A 348 16.99 13.63 -7.21
N PHE A 349 18.28 13.26 -7.25
CA PHE A 349 19.16 13.34 -6.09
C PHE A 349 19.39 14.79 -5.65
N ALA A 350 19.58 15.73 -6.58
CA ALA A 350 19.67 17.15 -6.26
C ALA A 350 18.41 17.68 -5.56
N ASN A 351 17.22 17.28 -6.00
CA ASN A 351 15.96 17.67 -5.35
C ASN A 351 15.80 17.03 -3.96
N LEU A 352 16.18 15.75 -3.79
CA LEU A 352 16.16 15.09 -2.48
C LEU A 352 17.13 15.75 -1.49
N GLN A 353 18.32 16.12 -1.96
CA GLN A 353 19.29 16.89 -1.18
C GLN A 353 18.78 18.30 -0.86
N ALA A 354 18.08 18.96 -1.79
CA ALA A 354 17.45 20.25 -1.54
C ALA A 354 16.40 20.17 -0.43
N ILE A 355 15.61 19.09 -0.39
CA ILE A 355 14.66 18.84 0.71
C ILE A 355 15.40 18.69 2.04
N GLY A 356 16.46 17.87 2.07
CA GLY A 356 17.31 17.73 3.26
C GLY A 356 17.89 19.06 3.72
N SER A 357 18.43 19.86 2.80
CA SER A 357 19.01 21.17 3.11
C SER A 357 17.97 22.18 3.60
N SER A 358 16.75 22.16 3.04
CA SER A 358 15.68 23.05 3.50
C SER A 358 15.23 22.65 4.90
N LEU A 359 15.14 21.36 5.20
CA LEU A 359 14.79 20.90 6.53
C LEU A 359 15.85 21.35 7.56
N ALA A 360 17.14 21.20 7.25
CA ALA A 360 18.23 21.60 8.14
C ALA A 360 18.31 23.12 8.40
N LYS A 361 17.96 23.95 7.41
CA LYS A 361 18.10 25.42 7.50
C LYS A 361 16.81 26.11 7.93
N ASN A 362 15.68 25.64 7.40
CA ASN A 362 14.39 26.30 7.46
C ASN A 362 13.35 25.50 8.24
N GLY A 363 13.62 24.22 8.57
CA GLY A 363 12.69 23.36 9.29
C GLY A 363 11.46 22.94 8.49
N ASN A 364 11.53 22.94 7.16
CA ASN A 364 10.45 22.49 6.28
C ASN A 364 10.99 21.83 5.00
N PHE A 365 10.11 21.10 4.31
CA PHE A 365 10.43 20.57 2.98
C PHE A 365 10.31 21.65 1.91
N ASP A 366 11.28 21.67 1.00
CA ASP A 366 11.25 22.56 -0.17
C ASP A 366 10.10 22.17 -1.10
N THR A 367 9.11 23.06 -1.25
CA THR A 367 7.89 22.81 -2.02
C THR A 367 8.15 22.72 -3.53
N THR A 368 9.17 23.40 -4.03
CA THR A 368 9.58 23.32 -5.44
C THR A 368 10.17 21.96 -5.75
N ALA A 369 11.08 21.47 -4.89
CA ALA A 369 11.65 20.14 -4.97
C ALA A 369 10.59 19.04 -4.83
N LEU A 370 9.64 19.18 -3.89
CA LEU A 370 8.51 18.24 -3.75
C LEU A 370 7.71 18.11 -5.05
N SER A 371 7.37 19.25 -5.67
CA SER A 371 6.64 19.29 -6.94
C SER A 371 7.45 18.66 -8.09
N ALA A 372 8.76 18.96 -8.15
CA ALA A 372 9.66 18.42 -9.18
C ALA A 372 9.82 16.90 -9.06
N ILE A 373 9.94 16.35 -7.85
CA ILE A 373 10.09 14.90 -7.61
C ILE A 373 8.81 14.15 -7.97
N ALA A 374 7.64 14.72 -7.69
CA ALA A 374 6.35 14.09 -7.96
C ALA A 374 6.02 13.97 -9.45
N HIS A 375 6.72 14.70 -10.32
CA HIS A 375 6.47 14.65 -11.75
C HIS A 375 6.89 13.31 -12.40
N PRO A 376 6.09 12.79 -13.35
CA PRO A 376 4.75 13.27 -13.72
C PRO A 376 3.70 12.88 -12.66
N GLU A 377 2.83 13.81 -12.28
CA GLU A 377 1.69 13.50 -11.39
C GLU A 377 0.64 12.66 -12.12
N GLN A 378 0.45 12.94 -13.40
CA GLN A 378 -0.48 12.24 -14.28
C GLN A 378 0.06 12.29 -15.70
N TYR A 379 -0.29 11.32 -16.53
CA TYR A 379 -0.03 11.45 -17.95
C TYR A 379 -0.95 12.50 -18.58
N PRO A 380 -0.44 13.32 -19.52
CA PRO A 380 -1.29 14.19 -20.33
C PRO A 380 -2.35 13.36 -21.06
N PHE A 381 -3.62 13.73 -20.91
CA PHE A 381 -4.75 12.99 -21.49
C PHE A 381 -4.59 12.76 -23.01
N ILE A 382 -4.02 13.75 -23.72
CA ILE A 382 -3.78 13.69 -25.17
C ILE A 382 -2.80 12.57 -25.58
N LEU A 383 -1.90 12.16 -24.67
CA LEU A 383 -0.94 11.08 -24.91
C LEU A 383 -1.50 9.70 -24.53
N GLY A 384 -2.70 9.62 -23.96
CA GLY A 384 -3.34 8.39 -23.54
C GLY A 384 -3.44 7.31 -24.65
N PRO A 385 -3.87 7.65 -25.88
CA PRO A 385 -3.90 6.68 -26.99
C PRO A 385 -2.52 6.16 -27.39
N VAL A 386 -1.52 7.04 -27.43
CA VAL A 386 -0.12 6.67 -27.75
C VAL A 386 0.42 5.73 -26.67
N PHE A 387 0.20 6.05 -25.40
CA PHE A 387 0.64 5.22 -24.30
C PHE A 387 -0.06 3.86 -24.26
N LYS A 388 -1.37 3.81 -24.59
CA LYS A 388 -2.12 2.55 -24.77
C LYS A 388 -1.51 1.64 -25.84
N ILE A 389 -0.96 2.21 -26.91
CA ILE A 389 -0.25 1.44 -27.94
C ILE A 389 1.11 1.01 -27.40
N PHE A 390 1.88 1.93 -26.79
CA PHE A 390 3.22 1.64 -26.26
C PHE A 390 3.22 0.50 -25.24
N VAL A 391 2.30 0.48 -24.27
CA VAL A 391 2.23 -0.58 -23.26
C VAL A 391 1.87 -1.96 -23.81
N ARG A 392 1.44 -2.04 -25.08
CA ARG A 392 1.21 -3.32 -25.79
C ARG A 392 2.42 -3.80 -26.58
N LEU A 393 3.42 -2.95 -26.79
CA LEU A 393 4.61 -3.30 -27.54
C LEU A 393 5.55 -4.19 -26.71
N PRO A 394 6.27 -5.15 -27.33
CA PRO A 394 7.20 -6.03 -26.61
C PRO A 394 8.25 -5.29 -25.79
N ILE A 395 8.67 -4.09 -26.21
CA ILE A 395 9.67 -3.29 -25.49
C ILE A 395 9.19 -2.86 -24.09
N ALA A 396 7.89 -2.60 -23.92
CA ALA A 396 7.31 -2.25 -22.63
C ALA A 396 7.34 -3.42 -21.63
N HIS A 397 7.47 -4.66 -22.13
CA HIS A 397 7.53 -5.87 -21.32
C HIS A 397 8.96 -6.38 -21.11
N SER A 398 9.93 -5.83 -21.85
CA SER A 398 11.32 -6.32 -21.94
C SER A 398 11.99 -6.57 -20.59
N TYR A 399 11.77 -5.69 -19.61
CA TYR A 399 12.34 -5.84 -18.26
C TYR A 399 11.89 -7.12 -17.56
N PHE A 400 10.58 -7.35 -17.47
CA PHE A 400 10.04 -8.57 -16.85
C PHE A 400 10.25 -9.79 -17.74
N ASP A 401 10.19 -9.64 -19.06
CA ASP A 401 10.48 -10.70 -20.03
C ASP A 401 11.91 -11.22 -19.90
N GLY A 402 12.88 -10.31 -19.71
CA GLY A 402 14.27 -10.67 -19.43
C GLY A 402 14.40 -11.47 -18.13
N MET A 403 13.74 -11.04 -17.05
CA MET A 403 13.72 -11.79 -15.80
C MET A 403 13.06 -13.17 -15.95
N LEU A 404 11.92 -13.26 -16.66
CA LEU A 404 11.23 -14.51 -16.94
C LEU A 404 12.10 -15.49 -17.74
N LYS A 405 12.78 -15.02 -18.79
CA LYS A 405 13.70 -15.83 -19.59
C LYS A 405 14.88 -16.34 -18.76
N LYS A 406 15.49 -15.47 -17.95
CA LYS A 406 16.58 -15.84 -17.04
C LYS A 406 16.19 -16.92 -16.03
N ASN A 407 14.92 -16.97 -15.63
CA ASN A 407 14.40 -17.97 -14.70
C ASN A 407 13.69 -19.16 -15.39
N GLY A 408 13.74 -19.27 -16.74
CA GLY A 408 13.12 -20.37 -17.48
C GLY A 408 11.57 -20.39 -17.40
N ALA A 409 10.94 -19.26 -17.08
CA ALA A 409 9.50 -19.17 -16.82
C ALA A 409 8.73 -18.41 -17.91
N PHE A 410 9.39 -17.99 -19.00
CA PHE A 410 8.78 -17.14 -20.04
C PHE A 410 7.56 -17.77 -20.72
N GLU A 411 7.58 -19.07 -21.02
CA GLU A 411 6.41 -19.75 -21.60
C GLU A 411 5.24 -19.85 -20.62
N LYS A 412 5.50 -19.76 -19.31
CA LYS A 412 4.47 -19.79 -18.26
C LYS A 412 4.00 -18.39 -17.86
N ARG A 413 4.44 -17.31 -18.51
CA ARG A 413 4.17 -15.91 -18.06
C ARG A 413 2.68 -15.58 -17.89
N PHE A 414 1.82 -16.22 -18.68
CA PHE A 414 0.35 -16.10 -18.63
C PHE A 414 -0.37 -17.22 -17.87
N ALA A 415 0.35 -18.02 -17.09
CA ALA A 415 -0.25 -19.05 -16.27
C ALA A 415 -1.30 -18.47 -15.31
N ARG A 416 -2.37 -19.26 -15.13
CA ARG A 416 -3.51 -19.01 -14.23
C ARG A 416 -3.64 -20.20 -13.25
N PRO A 417 -2.66 -20.36 -12.35
CA PRO A 417 -2.52 -21.59 -11.54
C PRO A 417 -3.71 -21.85 -10.60
N PHE A 418 -4.52 -20.84 -10.32
CA PHE A 418 -5.72 -20.97 -9.48
C PHE A 418 -7.03 -20.95 -10.26
N ALA A 419 -7.02 -21.07 -11.59
CA ALA A 419 -8.27 -21.16 -12.35
C ALA A 419 -8.98 -22.49 -12.01
N GLY A 420 -10.15 -22.40 -11.38
CA GLY A 420 -11.02 -23.52 -11.05
C GLY A 420 -12.42 -23.40 -11.63
#